data_AF-A0A2J4YGN5-F1
#
_entry.id   AF-A0A2J4YGN5-F1
#
_cell.length_a   1.000
_cell.length_b   1.000
_cell.length_c   1.000
_cell.angle_alpha   90.00
_cell.angle_beta   90.00
_cell.angle_gamma   90.00
#
_symmetry.space_group_name_H-M   'P 1'
#
loop_
_entity.id
_entity.type
_entity.pdbx_description
1 polymer ?
#
loop_
_entity_poly.entity_id
_entity_poly.type
_entity_poly.pdbx_seq_one_letter_code
_entity_poly.pdbx_strand_id
1 'polypeptide(L)' 'CTTAVSSPQSNGMAERFVKTMKEDYIAFMPKPDVRTALRNLAVAFTHYNENHPHSALGYHSPREYRRQRTSLT' A
#
# COMPACT_ATOMS: atom_id res chain seq x y z
N CYS A 1 10.31 3.25 -12.30
CA CYS A 1 10.56 1.86 -11.90
C CYS A 1 10.12 0.96 -13.05
N THR A 2 11.05 0.30 -13.73
CA THR A 2 10.78 -0.68 -14.80
C THR A 2 11.07 -2.06 -14.21
N THR A 3 10.03 -2.72 -13.71
CA THR A 3 10.11 -4.14 -13.32
C THR A 3 10.34 -4.97 -14.57
N ALA A 4 11.34 -5.87 -14.56
CA ALA A 4 11.51 -6.83 -15.64
C ALA A 4 10.25 -7.70 -15.77
N VAL A 5 9.80 -7.94 -17.01
CA VAL A 5 8.67 -8.84 -17.29
C VAL A 5 9.02 -10.21 -16.69
N SER A 6 8.12 -10.76 -15.88
CA SER A 6 8.23 -12.09 -15.27
C SER A 6 9.32 -12.25 -14.19
N SER A 7 9.62 -11.23 -13.38
CA SER A 7 10.37 -11.42 -12.13
C SER A 7 9.45 -12.02 -11.05
N PRO A 8 9.64 -13.28 -10.62
CA PRO A 8 8.76 -13.89 -9.61
C PRO A 8 8.78 -13.14 -8.28
N GLN A 9 9.94 -12.58 -7.89
CA GLN A 9 10.08 -11.81 -6.66
C GLN A 9 9.29 -10.48 -6.75
N SER A 10 9.42 -9.74 -7.85
CA SER A 10 8.68 -8.49 -8.04
C SER A 10 7.18 -8.74 -8.10
N ASN A 11 6.75 -9.81 -8.77
CA ASN A 11 5.35 -10.19 -8.84
C ASN A 11 4.82 -10.57 -7.45
N GLY A 12 5.56 -11.36 -6.68
CA GLY A 12 5.18 -11.72 -5.30
C GLY A 12 5.02 -10.49 -4.39
N MET A 13 5.83 -9.45 -4.56
CA MET A 13 5.67 -8.18 -3.84
C MET A 13 4.39 -7.44 -4.25
N ALA A 14 4.12 -7.35 -5.56
CA ALA A 14 2.91 -6.72 -6.08
C ALA A 14 1.64 -7.49 -5.67
N GLU A 15 1.66 -8.81 -5.74
CA GLU A 15 0.56 -9.69 -5.34
C GLU A 15 0.21 -9.52 -3.86
N ARG A 16 1.21 -9.48 -2.98
CA ARG A 16 1.00 -9.20 -1.55
C ARG A 16 0.38 -7.84 -1.32
N PHE A 17 0.85 -6.81 -2.01
CA PHE A 17 0.26 -5.47 -1.93
C PHE A 17 -1.21 -5.45 -2.35
N VAL A 18 -1.52 -6.05 -3.52
CA VAL A 18 -2.90 -6.13 -4.03
C VAL A 18 -3.79 -6.92 -3.08
N LYS A 19 -3.28 -8.00 -2.48
CA LYS A 19 -4.00 -8.77 -1.47
C LYS A 19 -4.40 -7.91 -0.27
N THR A 20 -3.45 -7.20 0.35
CA THR A 20 -3.74 -6.27 1.45
C THR A 20 -4.75 -5.20 1.06
N MET A 21 -4.60 -4.58 -0.11
CA MET A 21 -5.55 -3.57 -0.58
C MET A 21 -6.96 -4.14 -0.72
N LYS A 22 -7.11 -5.37 -1.25
CA LYS A 22 -8.41 -6.00 -1.45
C LYS A 22 -9.06 -6.42 -0.14
N GLU A 23 -8.33 -7.12 0.71
CA GLU A 23 -8.86 -7.75 1.92
C GLU A 23 -9.04 -6.75 3.07
N ASP A 24 -8.08 -5.85 3.29
CA ASP A 24 -8.07 -4.99 4.48
C ASP A 24 -8.73 -3.62 4.24
N TYR A 25 -8.77 -3.16 2.99
CA TYR A 25 -9.29 -1.83 2.64
C TYR A 25 -10.56 -1.91 1.79
N ILE A 26 -10.47 -2.50 0.60
CA ILE A 26 -11.56 -2.45 -0.38
C ILE A 26 -12.77 -3.28 0.08
N ALA A 27 -12.55 -4.38 0.79
CA ALA A 27 -13.63 -5.22 1.33
C ALA A 27 -14.57 -4.45 2.27
N PHE A 28 -14.05 -3.47 3.01
CA PHE A 28 -14.80 -2.69 4.00
C PHE A 28 -15.20 -1.29 3.50
N MET A 29 -14.85 -0.96 2.25
CA MET A 29 -15.07 0.35 1.68
C MET A 29 -16.48 0.50 1.10
N PRO A 30 -17.23 1.57 1.44
CA PRO A 30 -18.47 1.88 0.73
C PRO A 30 -18.16 2.31 -0.70
N LYS A 31 -18.93 1.79 -1.66
CA LYS A 31 -18.72 2.01 -3.10
C LYS A 31 -20.07 2.14 -3.84
N PRO A 32 -20.87 3.17 -3.50
CA PRO A 32 -22.20 3.37 -4.08
C PRO A 32 -22.15 3.77 -5.57
N ASP A 33 -21.06 4.39 -6.00
CA ASP A 33 -20.84 4.82 -7.38
C ASP A 33 -19.32 4.87 -7.70
N VAL A 34 -18.99 4.96 -8.99
CA VAL A 34 -17.60 4.93 -9.47
C VAL A 34 -16.77 6.10 -8.92
N ARG A 35 -17.33 7.31 -8.84
CA ARG A 35 -16.61 8.50 -8.36
C ARG A 35 -16.28 8.36 -6.88
N THR A 36 -17.21 7.86 -6.08
CA THR A 36 -17.00 7.58 -4.66
C THR A 36 -16.00 6.45 -4.45
N ALA A 37 -16.08 5.37 -5.23
CA ALA A 37 -15.12 4.26 -5.17
C ALA A 37 -13.68 4.73 -5.46
N LEU A 38 -13.48 5.58 -6.48
CA LEU A 38 -12.16 6.13 -6.81
C LEU A 38 -11.61 7.04 -5.70
N ARG A 39 -12.46 7.87 -5.09
CA ARG A 39 -12.07 8.71 -3.94
C ARG A 39 -11.66 7.87 -2.76
N ASN A 40 -12.45 6.85 -2.43
CA ASN A 40 -12.16 5.98 -1.31
C ASN A 40 -10.90 5.15 -1.55
N LEU A 41 -10.62 4.76 -2.79
CA LEU A 41 -9.35 4.12 -3.16
C LEU A 41 -8.15 5.04 -2.90
N ALA A 42 -8.25 6.33 -3.24
CA ALA A 42 -7.20 7.31 -2.92
C ALA A 42 -7.00 7.44 -1.40
N VAL A 43 -8.10 7.44 -0.62
CA VAL A 43 -8.04 7.45 0.84
C VAL A 43 -7.36 6.18 1.38
N ALA A 44 -7.69 5.01 0.83
CA ALA A 44 -7.05 3.75 1.21
C ALA A 44 -5.55 3.76 0.93
N PHE A 45 -5.11 4.27 -0.22
CA PHE A 45 -3.67 4.41 -0.50
C PHE A 45 -2.98 5.36 0.47
N THR A 46 -3.59 6.50 0.79
CA THR A 46 -3.03 7.42 1.80
C THR A 46 -2.93 6.72 3.16
N HIS A 47 -3.98 6.02 3.58
CA HIS A 47 -4.00 5.32 4.85
C HIS A 47 -2.94 4.20 4.88
N TYR A 48 -2.81 3.41 3.81
CA TYR A 48 -1.77 2.40 3.69
C TYR A 48 -0.37 3.02 3.88
N ASN A 49 -0.10 4.12 3.20
CA ASN A 49 1.21 4.76 3.23
C ASN A 49 1.54 5.49 4.54
N GLU A 50 0.55 6.01 5.26
CA GLU A 50 0.76 6.81 6.49
C GLU A 50 0.54 6.03 7.79
N ASN A 51 -0.28 4.97 7.79
CA ASN A 51 -0.73 4.34 9.04
C ASN A 51 -0.60 2.81 9.06
N HIS A 52 -0.47 2.12 7.92
CA HIS A 52 -0.49 0.66 7.91
C HIS A 52 0.84 0.10 8.48
N PRO A 53 0.79 -0.67 9.58
CA PRO A 53 2.02 -1.15 10.21
C PRO A 53 2.62 -2.31 9.42
N HIS A 54 3.92 -2.25 9.15
CA HIS A 54 4.64 -3.34 8.48
C HIS A 54 5.70 -3.94 9.40
N SER A 55 5.60 -5.24 9.70
CA SER A 55 6.56 -5.96 10.54
C SER A 55 7.99 -5.88 10.00
N ALA A 56 8.18 -5.98 8.68
CA ALA A 56 9.47 -5.82 8.01
C ALA A 56 10.05 -4.40 8.12
N LEU A 57 9.23 -3.40 8.45
CA LEU A 57 9.63 -2.02 8.67
C LEU A 57 9.68 -1.67 10.18
N GLY A 58 9.72 -2.65 11.08
CA GLY A 58 9.70 -2.40 12.52
C GLY A 58 8.35 -1.86 13.01
N TYR A 59 7.25 -2.27 12.36
CA TYR A 59 5.89 -1.77 12.59
C TYR A 59 5.66 -0.29 12.22
N HIS A 60 6.60 0.34 11.52
CA HIS A 60 6.38 1.65 10.91
C HIS A 60 5.55 1.56 9.63
N SER A 61 4.81 2.61 9.31
CA SER A 61 4.20 2.78 8.00
C SER A 61 5.25 3.06 6.91
N PRO A 62 4.91 2.86 5.62
CA PRO A 62 5.85 3.10 4.52
C PRO A 62 6.43 4.51 4.52
N ARG A 63 5.63 5.55 4.82
CA ARG A 63 6.11 6.94 4.84
C ARG A 63 6.93 7.26 6.08
N GLU A 64 6.56 6.73 7.24
CA GLU A 64 7.37 6.89 8.45
C GLU A 64 8.76 6.27 8.25
N TYR A 65 8.81 5.04 7.74
CA TYR A 65 10.08 4.36 7.44
C TYR A 65 10.93 5.17 6.46
N ARG A 66 10.34 5.71 5.39
CA ARG A 66 11.04 6.57 4.44
C ARG A 66 11.59 7.84 5.09
N ARG A 67 10.77 8.53 5.89
CA ARG A 67 11.17 9.76 6.60
C ARG A 67 12.36 9.48 7.53
N GLN A 68 12.33 8.40 8.30
CA GLN A 68 13.42 7.99 9.18
C GLN A 68 14.71 7.70 8.40
N ARG A 69 14.62 7.01 7.25
CA ARG A 69 15.81 6.73 6.42
C ARG A 69 16.40 7.96 5.76
N THR A 70 15.56 8.92 5.38
CA THR A 70 16.02 10.20 4.85
C THR A 70 16.68 11.06 5.92
N SER A 71 16.22 11.01 7.19
CA SER A 71 16.89 11.73 8.29
C SER A 71 18.21 11.11 8.75
N LEU A 72 18.51 9.89 8.34
CA LEU A 72 19.76 9.17 8.64
C LEU A 72 20.84 9.36 7.57
N THR A 73 20.55 10.13 6.52
CA THR A 73 21.47 10.48 5.42
C THR A 73 21.78 11.97 5.49
#